data_AF-A0A1G6Q090-F1
#
_entry.id   AF-A0A1G6Q090-F1
#
_cell.length_a   1.000
_cell.length_b   1.000
_cell.length_c   1.000
_cell.angle_alpha   90.00
_cell.angle_beta   90.00
_cell.angle_gamma   90.00
#
_symmetry.space_group_name_H-M   'P 1'
#
loop_
_entity.id
_entity.type
_entity.pdbx_description
1 polymer ?
#
loop_
_entity_poly.entity_id
_entity_poly.type
_entity_poly.pdbx_seq_one_letter_code
_entity_poly.pdbx_strand_id
1 'polypeptide(L)'
;MNLGLLHKYLGDLIASGTDPKLPVILPPGEYEDNPQELTAAMLVTGPYDGDPSPKMSAYTSRSGAALLLSGQRFDIDSLRESHNLAWPPVDAPEPNRCN
;
A
#
# COMPACT_ATOMS: atom_id res chain seq x y z
N MET A 1 -5.84 -10.85 -1.42
CA MET A 1 -6.53 -10.58 -2.69
C MET A 1 -5.82 -11.32 -3.81
N ASN A 2 -6.58 -12.01 -4.67
CA ASN A 2 -6.08 -12.45 -5.98
C ASN A 2 -5.97 -11.24 -6.94
N LEU A 3 -5.33 -11.45 -8.10
CA LEU A 3 -5.09 -10.41 -9.10
C LEU A 3 -6.38 -9.67 -9.54
N GLY A 4 -7.47 -10.40 -9.75
CA GLY A 4 -8.75 -9.82 -10.17
C GLY A 4 -9.39 -8.93 -9.11
N LEU A 5 -9.37 -9.38 -7.85
CA LEU A 5 -9.85 -8.60 -6.71
C LEU A 5 -9.01 -7.34 -6.50
N LEU A 6 -7.68 -7.46 -6.58
CA LEU A 6 -6.79 -6.31 -6.44
C LEU A 6 -7.03 -5.29 -7.56
N HIS A 7 -7.10 -5.72 -8.82
CA HIS A 7 -7.38 -4.83 -9.95
C HIS A 7 -8.71 -4.08 -9.79
N LYS A 8 -9.77 -4.81 -9.42
CA LYS A 8 -11.08 -4.18 -9.17
C LYS A 8 -10.99 -3.18 -8.02
N TYR A 9 -10.39 -3.56 -6.90
CA TYR A 9 -10.27 -2.72 -5.72
C TYR A 9 -9.53 -1.40 -6.00
N LEU A 10 -8.39 -1.47 -6.71
CA LEU A 10 -7.65 -0.27 -7.11
C LEU A 10 -8.48 0.61 -8.08
N GLY A 11 -9.25 -0.01 -8.98
CA GLY A 11 -10.18 0.72 -9.85
C GLY A 11 -11.27 1.45 -9.07
N ASP A 12 -11.87 0.78 -8.08
CA ASP A 12 -12.92 1.36 -7.22
C ASP A 12 -12.35 2.53 -6.37
N LEU A 13 -11.12 2.42 -5.86
CA LEU A 13 -10.44 3.51 -5.16
C LEU A 13 -10.27 4.75 -6.06
N ILE A 14 -9.82 4.57 -7.30
CA ILE A 14 -9.69 5.68 -8.26
C ILE A 14 -11.07 6.29 -8.58
N ALA A 15 -12.08 5.44 -8.83
CA ALA A 15 -13.44 5.90 -9.13
C ALA A 15 -14.08 6.70 -7.97
N SER A 16 -13.70 6.40 -6.73
CA SER A 16 -14.13 7.11 -5.52
C SER A 16 -13.38 8.42 -5.24
N GLY A 17 -12.40 8.79 -6.08
CA GLY A 17 -11.66 10.06 -5.97
C GLY A 17 -10.26 9.96 -5.37
N THR A 18 -9.74 8.75 -5.14
CA THR A 18 -8.32 8.57 -4.77
C THR A 18 -7.44 9.02 -5.94
N ASP A 19 -6.41 9.84 -5.68
CA ASP A 19 -5.54 10.38 -6.74
C ASP A 19 -4.76 9.23 -7.43
N PRO A 20 -4.96 8.99 -8.74
CA PRO A 20 -4.31 7.91 -9.47
C PRO A 20 -2.79 8.11 -9.65
N LYS A 21 -2.24 9.27 -9.25
CA LYS A 21 -0.79 9.54 -9.28
C LYS A 21 -0.10 9.23 -7.96
N LEU A 22 -0.84 8.80 -6.93
CA LEU A 22 -0.24 8.40 -5.67
C LEU A 22 0.75 7.24 -5.89
N PRO A 23 1.97 7.34 -5.35
CA PRO A 23 2.86 6.20 -5.26
C PRO A 23 2.17 5.07 -4.49
N VAL A 24 2.28 3.86 -5.03
CA VAL A 24 1.87 2.65 -4.32
C VAL A 24 3.12 2.10 -3.64
N ILE A 25 3.06 1.97 -2.32
CA ILE A 25 4.20 1.55 -1.50
C ILE A 25 3.86 0.29 -0.70
N LEU A 26 4.92 -0.36 -0.22
CA LEU A 26 4.82 -1.53 0.64
C LEU A 26 5.36 -1.20 2.04
N PRO A 27 4.90 -1.92 3.08
CA PRO A 27 5.41 -1.76 4.44
C PRO A 27 6.93 -1.94 4.53
N PRO A 28 7.61 -1.16 5.39
CA PRO A 28 9.04 -1.34 5.62
C PRO A 28 9.31 -2.70 6.30
N GLY A 29 10.37 -3.38 5.86
CA GLY A 29 10.90 -4.59 6.53
C GLY A 29 10.04 -5.86 6.44
N GLU A 30 8.86 -5.84 5.80
CA GLU A 30 7.93 -6.97 5.85
C GLU A 30 8.19 -8.12 4.87
N TYR A 31 9.07 -7.93 3.89
CA TYR A 31 9.24 -8.88 2.78
C TYR A 31 10.52 -9.71 2.84
N GLU A 32 11.29 -9.62 3.93
CA GLU A 32 12.60 -10.28 3.98
C GLU A 32 12.51 -11.81 4.13
N ASP A 33 11.41 -12.37 4.66
CA ASP A 33 11.38 -13.81 4.98
C ASP A 33 10.28 -14.64 4.28
N ASN A 34 9.15 -14.05 3.83
CA ASN A 34 8.13 -14.78 3.05
C ASN A 34 7.19 -13.83 2.27
N PRO A 35 6.87 -14.11 0.99
CA PRO A 35 5.82 -13.40 0.27
C PRO A 35 4.47 -13.52 0.97
N GLN A 36 3.73 -12.42 1.03
CA GLN A 36 2.40 -12.37 1.64
C GLN A 36 1.33 -11.94 0.64
N GLU A 37 0.13 -12.45 0.83
CA GLU A 37 -1.04 -11.97 0.11
C GLU A 37 -1.44 -10.59 0.64
N LEU A 38 -1.67 -9.63 -0.26
CA LEU A 38 -2.18 -8.30 0.10
C LEU A 38 -3.63 -8.41 0.56
N THR A 39 -3.94 -7.85 1.72
CA THR A 39 -5.30 -7.94 2.31
C THR A 39 -5.91 -6.58 2.62
N ALA A 40 -5.11 -5.51 2.67
CA ALA A 40 -5.58 -4.19 3.01
C ALA A 40 -4.85 -3.09 2.23
N ALA A 41 -5.46 -1.90 2.21
CA ALA A 41 -4.81 -0.67 1.80
C ALA A 41 -5.04 0.43 2.85
N MET A 42 -4.12 1.38 2.91
CA MET A 42 -4.19 2.56 3.78
C MET A 42 -3.64 3.77 3.03
N LEU A 43 -4.30 4.93 3.13
CA LEU A 43 -3.69 6.18 2.68
C LEU A 43 -2.75 6.66 3.77
N VAL A 44 -1.49 6.87 3.41
CA VAL A 44 -0.46 7.33 4.34
C VAL A 44 0.15 8.63 3.85
N THR A 45 0.49 9.53 4.76
CA THR A 45 1.27 10.74 4.45
C THR A 45 2.45 10.80 5.39
N GLY A 46 3.66 10.73 4.83
CA GLY A 46 4.90 10.67 5.60
C GLY A 46 6.09 10.27 4.72
N PRO A 47 7.23 9.92 5.32
CA PRO A 47 8.44 9.52 4.61
C PRO A 47 8.34 8.08 4.07
N TYR A 48 8.75 7.87 2.82
CA TYR A 48 8.84 6.55 2.21
C TYR A 48 10.03 6.44 1.25
N ASP A 49 10.49 5.22 1.03
CA ASP A 49 11.53 4.93 0.05
C ASP A 49 10.92 4.89 -1.35
N GLY A 50 11.32 5.85 -2.18
CA GLY A 50 10.92 5.89 -3.58
C GLY A 50 11.87 5.07 -4.44
N ASP A 51 11.32 4.49 -5.51
CA ASP A 51 12.11 3.73 -6.48
C ASP A 51 13.35 4.51 -6.92
N PRO A 52 14.52 3.86 -6.95
CA PRO A 52 15.69 4.45 -7.54
C PRO A 52 15.39 4.81 -9.00
N SER A 53 15.83 5.99 -9.42
CA SER A 53 15.90 6.26 -10.86
C SER A 53 16.77 5.18 -11.53
N PRO A 54 16.58 4.83 -12.82
CA PRO A 54 17.37 3.81 -13.50
C PRO A 54 18.90 4.02 -13.47
N LYS A 55 19.36 5.20 -13.03
CA LYS A 55 20.77 5.59 -12.92
C LYS A 55 21.29 5.62 -11.47
N MET A 56 20.48 5.26 -10.49
CA MET A 56 20.86 5.16 -9.09
C MET A 56 20.56 3.76 -8.57
N SER A 57 21.44 3.20 -7.75
CA SER A 57 21.25 1.90 -7.10
C SER A 57 20.64 2.00 -5.70
N ALA A 58 20.44 3.21 -5.19
CA ALA A 58 19.91 3.46 -3.85
C ALA A 58 18.52 4.08 -3.93
N TYR A 59 17.62 3.59 -3.07
CA TYR A 59 16.32 4.22 -2.84
C TYR A 59 16.49 5.71 -2.52
N THR A 60 15.61 6.52 -3.07
CA THR A 60 15.59 7.94 -2.75
C THR A 60 14.53 8.17 -1.70
N SER A 61 14.92 8.69 -0.54
CA SER A 61 13.95 9.09 0.48
C SER A 61 13.04 10.18 -0.07
N ARG A 62 11.73 9.94 -0.02
CA ARG A 62 10.68 10.87 -0.41
C ARG A 62 9.75 11.10 0.77
N SER A 63 8.96 12.15 0.72
CA SER A 63 7.89 12.39 1.68
C SER A 63 6.66 12.94 0.97
N GLY A 64 5.49 12.48 1.36
CA GLY A 64 4.22 12.86 0.75
C GLY A 64 3.14 11.82 0.97
N ALA A 65 2.01 12.00 0.28
CA ALA A 65 0.93 11.03 0.28
C ALA A 65 1.28 9.81 -0.58
N ALA A 66 0.88 8.63 -0.12
CA ALA A 66 1.03 7.36 -0.82
C ALA A 66 -0.12 6.40 -0.47
N LEU A 67 -0.34 5.40 -1.32
CA LEU A 67 -1.20 4.26 -1.03
C LEU A 67 -0.33 3.10 -0.53
N LEU A 68 -0.44 2.76 0.75
CA LEU A 68 0.22 1.60 1.33
C LEU A 68 -0.63 0.35 1.07
N LEU A 69 -0.04 -0.69 0.49
CA LEU A 69 -0.65 -2.02 0.38
C LEU A 69 0.03 -2.98 1.34
N SER A 70 -0.73 -3.64 2.22
CA SER A 70 -0.18 -4.53 3.23
C SER A 70 -0.86 -5.89 3.30
N GLY A 71 -0.12 -6.87 3.80
CA GLY A 71 -0.66 -8.18 4.18
C GLY A 71 -1.29 -8.15 5.57
N GLN A 72 -1.91 -9.28 5.95
CA GLN A 72 -2.65 -9.40 7.22
C GLN A 72 -1.74 -9.26 8.45
N ARG A 73 -0.45 -9.55 8.31
CA ARG A 73 0.50 -9.55 9.43
C ARG A 73 1.05 -8.15 9.73
N PHE A 74 0.82 -7.18 8.86
CA PHE A 74 1.31 -5.83 9.09
C PHE A 74 0.46 -5.11 10.11
N ASP A 75 1.09 -4.70 11.20
CA ASP A 75 0.49 -3.74 12.12
C ASP A 75 0.62 -2.32 11.55
N ILE A 76 -0.43 -1.86 10.88
CA ILE A 76 -0.50 -0.51 10.31
C ILE A 76 -0.34 0.58 11.38
N ASP A 77 -0.75 0.31 12.63
CA ASP A 77 -0.66 1.31 13.69
C ASP A 77 0.79 1.62 14.09
N SER A 78 1.74 0.73 13.77
CA SER A 78 3.19 0.97 13.94
C SER A 78 3.69 2.19 13.16
N LEU A 79 2.98 2.61 12.10
CA LEU A 79 3.35 3.77 11.30
C LEU A 79 2.91 5.11 11.90
N ARG A 80 2.04 5.12 12.92
CA ARG A 80 1.45 6.36 13.46
C ARG A 80 2.46 7.35 14.03
N GLU A 81 3.63 6.87 14.43
CA GLU A 81 4.71 7.73 14.95
C GLU A 81 5.39 8.55 13.85
N SER A 82 5.32 8.09 12.60
CA SER A 82 6.01 8.71 11.46
C SER A 82 5.08 9.15 10.32
N HIS A 83 3.83 8.69 10.33
CA HIS A 83 2.86 8.90 9.26
C HIS A 83 1.50 9.34 9.79
N ASN A 84 0.83 10.19 9.02
CA ASN A 84 -0.60 10.37 9.14
C ASN A 84 -1.31 9.28 8.35
N LEU A 85 -2.29 8.63 8.96
CA LEU A 85 -3.04 7.51 8.39
C LEU A 85 -4.48 7.94 8.11
N ALA A 86 -5.01 7.54 6.96
CA ALA A 86 -6.41 7.75 6.59
C ALA A 86 -6.97 6.49 5.93
N TRP A 87 -8.13 6.04 6.40
CA TRP A 87 -8.83 4.92 5.79
C TRP A 87 -9.19 5.23 4.34
N PRO A 88 -8.98 4.29 3.41
CA PRO A 88 -9.42 4.48 2.03
C PRO A 88 -10.95 4.64 1.97
N PRO A 89 -11.47 5.35 0.95
CA PRO A 89 -12.92 5.55 0.75
C PRO A 89 -13.68 4.29 0.31
N VAL A 90 -12.97 3.20 0.02
CA VAL A 90 -13.54 1.91 -0.38
C VAL A 90 -12.94 0.82 0.51
N ASP A 91 -13.81 -0.02 1.07
CA ASP A 91 -13.40 -1.16 1.88
C ASP A 91 -12.65 -2.19 1.05
N ALA A 92 -11.63 -2.80 1.65
CA ALA A 92 -10.90 -3.89 1.03
C ALA A 92 -11.85 -5.10 0.80
N PRO A 93 -11.80 -5.75 -0.37
CA PRO A 93 -12.64 -6.90 -0.65
C PRO A 93 -12.25 -8.09 0.24
N GLU A 94 -13.24 -8.88 0.64
CA GLU A 94 -12.98 -10.13 1.33
C GLU A 94 -12.15 -11.08 0.43
N PRO A 95 -11.24 -11.88 1.01
CA PRO A 95 -10.54 -12.90 0.24
C PRO A 95 -11.55 -13.88 -0.35
N ASN A 96 -11.44 -14.17 -1.65
CA ASN A 96 -12.12 -15.31 -2.25
C ASN A 96 -11.52 -16.59 -1.67
N ARG A 97 -11.97 -17.01 -0.48
CA ARG A 97 -11.69 -18.34 0.05
C ARG A 97 -12.49 -19.31 -0.82
N CYS A 98 -11.82 -19.97 -1.77
CA CYS A 98 -12.44 -21.09 -2.47
C CYS A 98 -12.93 -22.09 -1.41
N ASN A 99 -14.22 -22.43 -1.46
CA ASN A 99 -14.73 -23.70 -0.94
C ASN A 99 -14.22 -24.85 -1.81
#